data_AF-A0A960RMK4-F1
#
_entry.id   AF-A0A960RMK4-F1
#
_cell.length_a   1.000
_cell.length_b   1.000
_cell.length_c   1.000
_cell.angle_alpha   90.00
_cell.angle_beta   90.00
_cell.angle_gamma   90.00
#
_symmetry.space_group_name_H-M   'P 1'
#
loop_
_entity.id
_entity.type
_entity.pdbx_description
1 polymer ?
#
loop_
_entity_poly.entity_id
_entity_poly.type
_entity_poly.pdbx_seq_one_letter_code
_entity_poly.pdbx_strand_id
1 'polypeptide(L)'
;MELVRDKLMFEIENSFLIAEYSKKPAEMQKLGAKIEDLRGTLLTHQDAFQEVINQYDQRYLGLISKEAPNPTRQTPKPAPKPKPQQVQPPSPLIVGTINQKANAKGYGETCSGTAVAFLAKTLTENRPTINGQFIDDVVREGNEAYDAIYSRKQAYMKTVSGIDEESAASRQLAAMDIQEAFADRLSPGKSPGMVEVKNSAELTNALRSGVNQLLADGHKFFGMTLTLNGKTYALTVDARGREPQFIFFDSHGTGESLGNAFALQTTNREALFRKIGETAEFVNHTIDSNLAAILSKDELTQLQENYDKESRHNRLGAYVVIPNVQPQGWSFSGYCTIS
;
A
#
# COMPACT_ATOMS: atom_id res chain seq x y z
N MET A 1 -22.95 -21.73 10.00
CA MET A 1 -22.19 -21.00 11.05
C MET A 1 -21.09 -20.14 10.43
N GLU A 2 -20.24 -20.67 9.55
CA GLU A 2 -19.20 -19.88 8.85
C GLU A 2 -19.77 -18.72 8.02
N LEU A 3 -20.83 -18.95 7.23
CA LEU A 3 -21.51 -17.88 6.48
C LEU A 3 -22.04 -16.73 7.37
N VAL A 4 -22.47 -17.06 8.60
CA VAL A 4 -22.93 -16.06 9.58
C VAL A 4 -21.74 -15.32 10.18
N ARG A 5 -20.62 -16.03 10.44
CA ARG A 5 -19.35 -15.44 10.86
C ARG A 5 -18.84 -14.41 9.87
N ASP A 6 -18.76 -14.79 8.61
CA ASP A 6 -18.12 -13.98 7.57
C ASP A 6 -18.97 -12.76 7.24
N LYS A 7 -20.31 -12.91 7.24
CA LYS A 7 -21.23 -11.77 7.13
C LYS A 7 -21.06 -10.80 8.29
N LEU A 8 -20.91 -11.30 9.51
CA LEU A 8 -20.76 -10.46 10.69
C LEU A 8 -19.39 -9.74 10.72
N MET A 9 -18.32 -10.44 10.36
CA MET A 9 -16.98 -9.84 10.21
C MET A 9 -16.96 -8.75 9.15
N PHE A 10 -17.61 -8.98 8.02
CA PHE A 10 -17.76 -7.97 6.96
C PHE A 10 -18.54 -6.74 7.45
N GLU A 11 -19.66 -6.94 8.17
CA GLU A 11 -20.42 -5.82 8.72
C GLU A 11 -19.63 -5.03 9.78
N ILE A 12 -18.82 -5.70 10.59
CA ILE A 12 -17.90 -5.07 11.55
C ILE A 12 -16.81 -4.28 10.83
N GLU A 13 -16.13 -4.88 9.85
CA GLU A 13 -15.05 -4.23 9.10
C GLU A 13 -15.56 -3.03 8.30
N ASN A 14 -16.70 -3.16 7.64
CA ASN A 14 -17.31 -2.07 6.88
C ASN A 14 -17.81 -0.96 7.83
N SER A 15 -18.32 -1.32 9.01
CA SER A 15 -18.70 -0.35 10.05
C SER A 15 -17.47 0.43 10.54
N PHE A 16 -16.35 -0.24 10.83
CA PHE A 16 -15.10 0.44 11.19
C PHE A 16 -14.60 1.35 10.07
N LEU A 17 -14.67 0.91 8.82
CA LEU A 17 -14.31 1.72 7.65
C LEU A 17 -15.17 3.00 7.59
N ILE A 18 -16.49 2.86 7.69
CA ILE A 18 -17.43 3.99 7.69
C ILE A 18 -17.17 4.93 8.90
N ALA A 19 -16.83 4.40 10.07
CA ALA A 19 -16.40 5.18 11.24
C ALA A 19 -15.19 6.05 10.90
N GLU A 20 -14.19 5.40 10.32
CA GLU A 20 -12.89 5.95 10.02
C GLU A 20 -12.98 7.06 8.96
N TYR A 21 -13.98 7.00 8.08
CA TYR A 21 -14.19 7.95 6.99
C TYR A 21 -15.30 9.00 7.20
N SER A 22 -16.31 8.76 8.05
CA SER A 22 -17.51 9.64 8.12
C SER A 22 -17.28 11.02 8.74
N LYS A 23 -16.26 11.20 9.60
CA LYS A 23 -15.86 12.48 10.24
C LYS A 23 -17.01 13.29 10.90
N LYS A 24 -18.19 12.69 11.13
CA LYS A 24 -19.35 13.36 11.76
C LYS A 24 -19.67 12.70 13.09
N PRO A 25 -19.67 13.45 14.21
CA PRO A 25 -19.94 12.91 15.55
C PRO A 25 -21.27 12.14 15.66
N ALA A 26 -22.31 12.59 14.94
CA ALA A 26 -23.62 11.93 14.94
C ALA A 26 -23.62 10.58 14.18
N GLU A 27 -22.77 10.41 13.17
CA GLU A 27 -22.63 9.14 12.44
C GLU A 27 -21.78 8.16 13.25
N MET A 28 -20.76 8.65 13.97
CA MET A 28 -19.97 7.87 14.94
C MET A 28 -20.81 7.35 16.11
N GLN A 29 -21.76 8.14 16.64
CA GLN A 29 -22.68 7.68 17.68
C GLN A 29 -23.65 6.59 17.17
N LYS A 30 -24.23 6.78 15.97
CA LYS A 30 -25.09 5.76 15.35
C LYS A 30 -24.33 4.47 15.09
N LEU A 31 -23.06 4.60 14.70
CA LEU A 31 -22.19 3.46 14.48
C LEU A 31 -21.81 2.77 15.79
N GLY A 32 -21.46 3.51 16.84
CA GLY A 32 -21.20 2.94 18.17
C GLY A 32 -22.38 2.13 18.69
N ALA A 33 -23.62 2.63 18.48
CA ALA A 33 -24.83 1.90 18.82
C ALA A 33 -25.00 0.61 17.99
N LYS A 34 -24.75 0.67 16.67
CA LYS A 34 -24.80 -0.51 15.79
C LYS A 34 -23.73 -1.54 16.13
N ILE A 35 -22.55 -1.07 16.53
CA ILE A 35 -21.42 -1.90 16.93
C ILE A 35 -21.71 -2.61 18.26
N GLU A 36 -22.29 -1.94 19.25
CA GLU A 36 -22.71 -2.58 20.52
C GLU A 36 -23.85 -3.59 20.32
N ASP A 37 -24.76 -3.36 19.38
CA ASP A 37 -25.81 -4.31 19.01
C ASP A 37 -25.23 -5.60 18.37
N LEU A 38 -24.24 -5.45 17.48
CA LEU A 38 -23.49 -6.58 16.91
C LEU A 38 -22.70 -7.34 17.99
N ARG A 39 -22.11 -6.63 18.96
CA ARG A 39 -21.42 -7.22 20.12
C ARG A 39 -22.39 -8.00 21.01
N GLY A 40 -23.58 -7.48 21.28
CA GLY A 40 -24.63 -8.19 22.00
C GLY A 40 -25.04 -9.49 21.30
N THR A 41 -25.20 -9.44 19.98
CA THR A 41 -25.49 -10.62 19.15
C THR A 41 -24.36 -11.66 19.20
N LEU A 42 -23.10 -11.22 19.17
CA LEU A 42 -21.93 -12.10 19.33
C LEU A 42 -21.85 -12.78 20.70
N LEU A 43 -22.14 -12.04 21.77
CA LEU A 43 -22.12 -12.55 23.14
C LEU A 43 -23.20 -13.62 23.39
N THR A 44 -24.32 -13.61 22.66
CA THR A 44 -25.31 -14.70 22.71
C THR A 44 -24.81 -16.02 22.10
N HIS A 45 -23.70 -15.98 21.35
CA HIS A 45 -23.08 -17.13 20.69
C HIS A 45 -21.59 -17.28 21.07
N GLN A 46 -21.25 -16.88 22.31
CA GLN A 46 -19.88 -16.66 22.77
C GLN A 46 -18.92 -17.82 22.48
N ASP A 47 -19.37 -19.07 22.65
CA ASP A 47 -18.55 -20.27 22.40
C ASP A 47 -18.13 -20.44 20.93
N ALA A 48 -18.92 -19.91 19.98
CA ALA A 48 -18.65 -20.02 18.54
C ALA A 48 -17.84 -18.85 17.97
N PHE A 49 -17.74 -17.73 18.69
CA PHE A 49 -17.17 -16.47 18.17
C PHE A 49 -16.17 -15.78 19.11
N GLN A 50 -15.67 -16.47 20.13
CA GLN A 50 -14.73 -15.89 21.10
C GLN A 50 -13.49 -15.25 20.45
N GLU A 51 -12.98 -15.81 19.35
CA GLU A 51 -11.84 -15.23 18.61
C GLU A 51 -12.21 -13.88 17.96
N VAL A 52 -13.40 -13.77 17.38
CA VAL A 52 -13.93 -12.55 16.77
C VAL A 52 -14.15 -11.46 17.83
N ILE A 53 -14.72 -11.85 18.97
CA ILE A 53 -14.92 -10.96 20.13
C ILE A 53 -13.58 -10.42 20.64
N ASN A 54 -12.56 -11.27 20.75
CA ASN A 54 -11.23 -10.84 21.21
C ASN A 54 -10.55 -9.88 20.22
N GLN A 55 -10.65 -10.14 18.91
CA GLN A 55 -10.13 -9.23 17.88
C GLN A 55 -10.85 -7.88 17.88
N TYR A 56 -12.17 -7.92 18.11
CA TYR A 56 -13.01 -6.74 18.25
C TYR A 56 -12.60 -5.90 19.47
N ASP A 57 -12.53 -6.50 20.67
CA ASP A 57 -12.22 -5.78 21.91
C ASP A 57 -10.82 -5.15 21.86
N GLN A 58 -9.83 -5.83 21.29
CA GLN A 58 -8.47 -5.28 21.12
C GLN A 58 -8.43 -4.06 20.20
N ARG A 59 -9.17 -4.09 19.08
CA ARG A 59 -9.24 -2.95 18.16
C ARG A 59 -10.05 -1.79 18.73
N TYR A 60 -11.18 -2.08 19.37
CA TYR A 60 -12.02 -1.09 20.03
C TYR A 60 -11.25 -0.39 21.16
N LEU A 61 -10.62 -1.16 22.06
CA LEU A 61 -9.80 -0.61 23.15
C LEU A 61 -8.60 0.20 22.64
N GLY A 62 -7.96 -0.21 21.54
CA GLY A 62 -6.90 0.56 20.89
C GLY A 62 -7.33 1.90 20.29
N LEU A 63 -8.63 2.08 19.99
CA LEU A 63 -9.21 3.35 19.56
C LEU A 63 -9.51 4.30 20.73
N ILE A 64 -9.77 3.77 21.93
CA ILE A 64 -10.12 4.55 23.14
C ILE A 64 -8.95 4.79 24.11
N SER A 65 -7.86 4.00 24.07
CA SER A 65 -6.78 4.07 25.09
C SER A 65 -5.54 4.91 24.76
N LYS A 66 -5.58 5.82 23.77
CA LYS A 66 -4.42 6.66 23.45
C LYS A 66 -4.33 7.93 24.33
N GLU A 67 -3.98 7.74 25.61
CA GLU A 67 -3.26 8.76 26.38
C GLU A 67 -1.76 8.42 26.39
N ALA A 68 -0.91 9.38 26.04
CA ALA A 68 0.53 9.18 25.87
C ALA A 68 1.31 9.43 27.18
N PRO A 69 2.32 8.59 27.53
CA PRO A 69 3.33 8.99 28.49
C PRO A 69 4.37 9.91 27.83
N ASN A 70 4.84 10.89 28.60
CA ASN A 70 5.76 11.94 28.19
C ASN A 70 7.22 11.52 28.48
N PRO A 71 8.13 11.38 27.49
CA PRO A 71 9.55 11.17 27.77
C PRO A 71 10.37 12.45 27.57
N THR A 72 11.17 12.75 28.60
CA THR A 72 12.12 13.85 28.66
C THR A 72 13.26 13.67 27.65
N ARG A 73 13.55 14.72 26.88
CA ARG A 73 14.52 14.74 25.78
C ARG A 73 15.94 14.99 26.30
N GLN A 74 16.87 14.04 26.13
CA GLN A 74 18.31 14.29 26.17
C GLN A 74 18.85 14.46 24.74
N THR A 75 19.67 15.48 24.53
CA THR A 75 20.33 15.79 23.26
C THR A 75 21.60 14.94 23.08
N PRO A 76 21.75 14.17 21.98
CA PRO A 76 23.00 13.48 21.68
C PRO A 76 24.03 14.41 21.02
N LYS A 77 25.30 14.17 21.33
CA LYS A 77 26.50 14.83 20.80
C LYS A 77 26.68 14.51 19.29
N PRO A 78 27.21 15.42 18.45
CA PRO A 78 27.29 15.21 17.00
C PRO A 78 28.27 14.08 16.65
N ALA A 79 27.81 13.18 15.77
CA ALA A 79 28.65 12.15 15.17
C ALA A 79 29.61 12.74 14.12
N PRO A 80 30.81 12.14 13.92
CA PRO A 80 31.78 12.61 12.96
C PRO A 80 31.26 12.52 11.51
N LYS A 81 31.59 13.53 10.70
CA LYS A 81 31.18 13.62 9.28
C LYS A 81 31.71 12.41 8.48
N PRO A 82 30.85 11.70 7.74
CA PRO A 82 31.28 10.63 6.86
C PRO A 82 32.13 11.19 5.71
N LYS A 83 33.15 10.43 5.31
CA LYS A 83 34.00 10.75 4.14
C LYS A 83 33.14 10.78 2.86
N PRO A 84 33.47 11.63 1.87
CA PRO A 84 32.73 11.70 0.61
C PRO A 84 32.82 10.35 -0.10
N GLN A 85 31.69 9.67 -0.24
CA GLN A 85 31.56 8.53 -1.14
C GLN A 85 31.63 9.05 -2.58
N GLN A 86 32.42 8.39 -3.43
CA GLN A 86 32.41 8.61 -4.86
C GLN A 86 30.97 8.47 -5.37
N VAL A 87 30.45 9.53 -5.98
CA VAL A 87 29.12 9.57 -6.56
C VAL A 87 29.14 8.70 -7.81
N GLN A 88 28.62 7.49 -7.68
CA GLN A 88 28.34 6.62 -8.82
C GLN A 88 27.32 7.35 -9.73
N PRO A 89 27.50 7.34 -11.07
CA PRO A 89 26.55 8.01 -11.97
C PRO A 89 25.12 7.51 -11.74
N PRO A 90 24.11 8.36 -11.90
CA PRO A 90 22.71 7.97 -11.68
C PRO A 90 22.36 6.80 -12.59
N SER A 91 21.67 5.83 -12.01
CA SER A 91 21.10 4.68 -12.71
C SER A 91 20.34 5.14 -13.95
N PRO A 92 20.49 4.48 -15.12
CA PRO A 92 19.78 4.89 -16.31
C PRO A 92 18.27 4.81 -16.07
N LEU A 93 17.59 5.93 -16.34
CA LEU A 93 16.15 6.01 -16.36
C LEU A 93 15.65 5.29 -17.62
N ILE A 94 14.89 4.23 -17.44
CA ILE A 94 14.30 3.46 -18.54
C ILE A 94 12.85 3.90 -18.65
N VAL A 95 12.47 4.49 -19.79
CA VAL A 95 11.17 5.14 -19.96
C VAL A 95 10.35 4.41 -21.02
N GLY A 96 9.08 4.16 -20.71
CA GLY A 96 8.09 3.68 -21.69
C GLY A 96 7.58 4.78 -22.60
N THR A 97 6.63 4.44 -23.46
CA THR A 97 5.89 5.40 -24.31
C THR A 97 4.52 5.76 -23.73
N ILE A 98 4.06 5.02 -22.72
CA ILE A 98 2.76 5.23 -22.07
C ILE A 98 2.89 5.30 -20.54
N ASN A 99 1.81 5.74 -19.88
CA ASN A 99 1.66 5.72 -18.42
C ASN A 99 0.38 4.96 -18.03
N GLN A 100 0.11 4.83 -16.74
CA GLN A 100 -1.05 4.10 -16.21
C GLN A 100 -2.41 4.58 -16.72
N LYS A 101 -2.52 5.81 -17.24
CA LYS A 101 -3.76 6.35 -17.81
C LYS A 101 -4.01 5.88 -19.24
N ALA A 102 -3.01 5.32 -19.92
CA ALA A 102 -3.17 4.80 -21.26
C ALA A 102 -4.15 3.62 -21.26
N ASN A 103 -5.23 3.73 -22.03
CA ASN A 103 -6.29 2.73 -22.13
C ASN A 103 -7.07 2.44 -20.84
N ALA A 104 -6.83 3.18 -19.75
CA ALA A 104 -7.70 3.11 -18.58
C ALA A 104 -9.06 3.70 -18.94
N LYS A 105 -10.16 3.05 -18.53
CA LYS A 105 -11.53 3.56 -18.75
C LYS A 105 -11.88 4.79 -17.88
N GLY A 106 -10.91 5.68 -17.64
CA GLY A 106 -11.05 6.88 -16.83
C GLY A 106 -10.73 6.71 -15.34
N TYR A 107 -10.31 5.52 -14.90
CA TYR A 107 -9.98 5.26 -13.49
C TYR A 107 -8.55 5.76 -13.16
N GLY A 108 -8.39 6.41 -12.01
CA GLY A 108 -7.10 6.89 -11.52
C GLY A 108 -6.32 5.83 -10.72
N GLU A 109 -6.98 4.74 -10.35
CA GLU A 109 -6.54 3.75 -9.37
C GLU A 109 -5.79 2.54 -9.98
N THR A 110 -5.52 2.56 -11.29
CA THR A 110 -4.84 1.47 -12.02
C THR A 110 -3.36 1.29 -11.63
N CYS A 111 -2.76 2.23 -10.89
CA CYS A 111 -1.38 2.14 -10.39
C CYS A 111 -1.11 0.86 -9.59
N SER A 112 -2.12 0.31 -8.92
CA SER A 112 -2.04 -0.96 -8.21
C SER A 112 -1.85 -2.14 -9.18
N GLY A 113 -2.62 -2.17 -10.27
CA GLY A 113 -2.53 -3.17 -11.34
C GLY A 113 -1.20 -3.14 -12.06
N THR A 114 -0.73 -1.97 -12.47
CA THR A 114 0.56 -1.82 -13.15
C THR A 114 1.74 -2.19 -12.24
N ALA A 115 1.70 -1.82 -10.96
CA ALA A 115 2.73 -2.20 -9.99
C ALA A 115 2.79 -3.72 -9.80
N VAL A 116 1.65 -4.40 -9.63
CA VAL A 116 1.63 -5.85 -9.45
C VAL A 116 1.99 -6.59 -10.74
N ALA A 117 1.56 -6.11 -11.91
CA ALA A 117 2.00 -6.65 -13.21
C ALA A 117 3.52 -6.54 -13.38
N PHE A 118 4.12 -5.41 -12.98
CA PHE A 118 5.58 -5.22 -13.00
C PHE A 118 6.27 -6.28 -12.14
N LEU A 119 5.79 -6.48 -10.91
CA LEU A 119 6.32 -7.50 -9.99
C LEU A 119 6.14 -8.91 -10.56
N ALA A 120 4.97 -9.23 -11.10
CA ALA A 120 4.69 -10.51 -11.72
C ALA A 120 5.70 -10.79 -12.84
N LYS A 121 5.91 -9.84 -13.75
CA LYS A 121 6.81 -10.00 -14.90
C LYS A 121 8.27 -10.11 -14.49
N THR A 122 8.73 -9.22 -13.61
CA THR A 122 10.12 -9.22 -13.13
C THR A 122 10.47 -10.45 -12.29
N LEU A 123 9.54 -10.96 -11.49
CA LEU A 123 9.75 -12.10 -10.63
C LEU A 123 9.66 -13.44 -11.38
N THR A 124 8.77 -13.57 -12.38
CA THR A 124 8.65 -14.81 -13.15
C THR A 124 9.69 -14.96 -14.25
N GLU A 125 10.11 -13.87 -14.90
CA GLU A 125 11.07 -13.92 -16.01
C GLU A 125 12.54 -14.01 -15.55
N ASN A 126 12.79 -14.00 -14.24
CA ASN A 126 14.10 -14.20 -13.62
C ASN A 126 15.21 -13.31 -14.22
N ARG A 127 15.14 -12.00 -13.93
CA ARG A 127 16.02 -10.92 -14.46
C ARG A 127 15.71 -10.56 -15.92
N PRO A 128 14.49 -10.09 -16.22
CA PRO A 128 14.20 -9.62 -17.56
C PRO A 128 15.06 -8.41 -17.94
N THR A 129 15.29 -8.25 -19.23
CA THR A 129 15.82 -7.01 -19.80
C THR A 129 14.74 -5.94 -19.72
N ILE A 130 14.92 -4.97 -18.82
CA ILE A 130 14.01 -3.83 -18.71
C ILE A 130 14.32 -2.83 -19.83
N ASN A 131 13.33 -2.57 -20.68
CA ASN A 131 13.40 -1.58 -21.76
C ASN A 131 12.04 -0.87 -21.90
N GLY A 132 11.92 0.09 -22.82
CA GLY A 132 10.67 0.86 -23.00
C GLY A 132 9.47 -0.03 -23.35
N GLN A 133 9.65 -1.03 -24.23
CA GLN A 133 8.59 -1.97 -24.59
C GLN A 133 8.14 -2.82 -23.39
N PHE A 134 9.08 -3.29 -22.57
CA PHE A 134 8.77 -4.01 -21.34
C PHE A 134 7.87 -3.20 -20.42
N ILE A 135 8.19 -1.91 -20.25
CA ILE A 135 7.40 -0.98 -19.44
C ILE A 135 5.98 -0.82 -20.01
N ASP A 136 5.86 -0.63 -21.32
CA ASP A 136 4.56 -0.46 -21.95
C ASP A 136 3.69 -1.72 -21.85
N ASP A 137 4.31 -2.91 -21.99
CA ASP A 137 3.62 -4.18 -21.82
C ASP A 137 3.08 -4.33 -20.39
N VAL A 138 3.91 -4.01 -19.39
CA VAL A 138 3.50 -4.03 -17.96
C VAL A 138 2.33 -3.08 -17.71
N VAL A 139 2.37 -1.87 -18.29
CA VAL A 139 1.29 -0.90 -18.14
C VAL A 139 -0.02 -1.43 -18.74
N ARG A 140 0.03 -2.00 -19.95
CA ARG A 140 -1.17 -2.58 -20.60
C ARG A 140 -1.72 -3.75 -19.81
N GLU A 141 -0.87 -4.71 -19.45
CA GLU A 141 -1.25 -5.91 -18.67
C GLU A 141 -1.86 -5.52 -17.32
N GLY A 142 -1.25 -4.56 -16.61
CA GLY A 142 -1.75 -4.08 -15.33
C GLY A 142 -3.11 -3.39 -15.42
N ASN A 143 -3.33 -2.60 -16.48
CA ASN A 143 -4.61 -1.95 -16.73
C ASN A 143 -5.71 -2.98 -17.08
N GLU A 144 -5.41 -3.96 -17.92
CA GLU A 144 -6.32 -5.04 -18.27
C GLU A 144 -6.70 -5.90 -17.04
N ALA A 145 -5.72 -6.24 -16.20
CA ALA A 145 -5.94 -6.98 -14.96
C ALA A 145 -6.82 -6.20 -13.98
N TYR A 146 -6.57 -4.89 -13.82
CA TYR A 146 -7.37 -4.02 -12.96
C TYR A 146 -8.82 -3.95 -13.44
N ASP A 147 -9.03 -3.71 -14.74
CA ASP A 147 -10.37 -3.63 -15.34
C ASP A 147 -11.17 -4.94 -15.15
N ALA A 148 -10.49 -6.10 -15.26
CA ALA A 148 -11.11 -7.41 -15.04
C ALA A 148 -11.53 -7.61 -13.58
N ILE A 149 -10.67 -7.27 -12.62
CA ILE A 149 -10.98 -7.33 -11.18
C ILE A 149 -12.12 -6.36 -10.86
N TYR A 150 -12.02 -5.11 -11.33
CA TYR A 150 -13.03 -4.08 -11.11
C TYR A 150 -14.41 -4.52 -11.60
N SER A 151 -14.51 -5.09 -12.80
CA SER A 151 -15.77 -5.59 -13.35
C SER A 151 -16.38 -6.69 -12.46
N ARG A 152 -15.55 -7.60 -11.91
CA ARG A 152 -16.00 -8.63 -10.97
C ARG A 152 -16.48 -8.05 -9.64
N LYS A 153 -15.72 -7.12 -9.06
CA LYS A 153 -16.08 -6.48 -7.78
C LYS A 153 -17.32 -5.59 -7.92
N GLN A 154 -17.50 -4.92 -9.06
CA GLN A 154 -18.73 -4.19 -9.37
C GLN A 154 -19.95 -5.12 -9.44
N ALA A 155 -19.86 -6.24 -10.16
CA ALA A 155 -20.96 -7.22 -10.22
C ALA A 155 -21.30 -7.81 -8.84
N TYR A 156 -20.29 -8.10 -8.03
CA TYR A 156 -20.46 -8.53 -6.65
C TYR A 156 -21.17 -7.46 -5.80
N MET A 157 -20.71 -6.21 -5.84
CA MET A 157 -21.31 -5.11 -5.07
C MET A 157 -22.77 -4.86 -5.45
N LYS A 158 -23.09 -4.90 -6.76
CA LYS A 158 -24.47 -4.83 -7.24
C LYS A 158 -25.33 -5.95 -6.64
N THR A 159 -24.80 -7.17 -6.59
CA THR A 159 -25.53 -8.34 -6.07
C THR A 159 -25.74 -8.26 -4.55
N VAL A 160 -24.73 -7.83 -3.79
CA VAL A 160 -24.76 -7.89 -2.32
C VAL A 160 -25.37 -6.65 -1.68
N SER A 161 -25.13 -5.47 -2.24
CA SER A 161 -25.54 -4.19 -1.64
C SER A 161 -26.61 -3.44 -2.45
N GLY A 162 -26.96 -3.92 -3.65
CA GLY A 162 -27.87 -3.22 -4.56
C GLY A 162 -27.31 -1.91 -5.11
N ILE A 163 -26.03 -1.62 -4.89
CA ILE A 163 -25.35 -0.42 -5.39
C ILE A 163 -24.98 -0.68 -6.85
N ASP A 164 -25.70 -0.02 -7.76
CA ASP A 164 -25.62 -0.26 -9.21
C ASP A 164 -24.55 0.61 -9.93
N GLU A 165 -23.88 1.50 -9.21
CA GLU A 165 -22.99 2.50 -9.82
C GLU A 165 -21.51 2.14 -9.77
N GLU A 166 -20.72 2.82 -10.62
CA GLU A 166 -19.25 2.90 -10.59
C GLU A 166 -18.74 3.49 -9.27
N SER A 167 -18.95 2.75 -8.18
CA SER A 167 -18.68 3.25 -6.85
C SER A 167 -17.18 3.31 -6.61
N ALA A 168 -16.75 4.34 -5.89
CA ALA A 168 -15.39 4.43 -5.38
C ALA A 168 -15.00 3.19 -4.56
N ALA A 169 -15.97 2.55 -3.90
CA ALA A 169 -15.77 1.31 -3.17
C ALA A 169 -15.36 0.15 -4.09
N SER A 170 -16.01 -0.03 -5.25
CA SER A 170 -15.63 -1.07 -6.22
C SER A 170 -14.21 -0.87 -6.75
N ARG A 171 -13.80 0.39 -6.96
CA ARG A 171 -12.42 0.72 -7.38
C ARG A 171 -11.40 0.40 -6.29
N GLN A 172 -11.69 0.77 -5.04
CA GLN A 172 -10.82 0.46 -3.91
C GLN A 172 -10.68 -1.04 -3.66
N LEU A 173 -11.80 -1.78 -3.69
CA LEU A 173 -11.78 -3.25 -3.59
C LEU A 173 -10.97 -3.86 -4.73
N ALA A 174 -11.11 -3.35 -5.95
CA ALA A 174 -10.32 -3.84 -7.07
C ALA A 174 -8.82 -3.60 -6.89
N ALA A 175 -8.43 -2.44 -6.38
CA ALA A 175 -7.04 -2.15 -6.05
C ALA A 175 -6.50 -3.04 -4.92
N MET A 176 -7.32 -3.35 -3.91
CA MET A 176 -6.95 -4.20 -2.78
C MET A 176 -6.81 -5.67 -3.17
N ASP A 177 -7.61 -6.13 -4.14
CA ASP A 177 -7.68 -7.53 -4.55
C ASP A 177 -6.88 -7.81 -5.84
N ILE A 178 -6.11 -6.83 -6.32
CA ILE A 178 -5.40 -6.92 -7.59
C ILE A 178 -4.41 -8.09 -7.64
N GLN A 179 -3.88 -8.55 -6.50
CA GLN A 179 -3.06 -9.77 -6.44
C GLN A 179 -3.79 -11.02 -6.95
N GLU A 180 -5.12 -11.08 -6.87
CA GLU A 180 -5.90 -12.22 -7.37
C GLU A 180 -5.69 -12.43 -8.87
N ALA A 181 -5.46 -11.35 -9.64
CA ALA A 181 -5.22 -11.43 -11.07
C ALA A 181 -3.87 -12.06 -11.43
N PHE A 182 -2.95 -12.16 -10.47
CA PHE A 182 -1.59 -12.66 -10.66
C PHE A 182 -1.24 -13.80 -9.70
N ALA A 183 -2.23 -14.44 -9.08
CA ALA A 183 -2.03 -15.48 -8.07
C ALA A 183 -1.35 -16.75 -8.59
N ASP A 184 -1.42 -17.00 -9.89
CA ASP A 184 -0.69 -18.06 -10.59
C ASP A 184 0.82 -17.78 -10.68
N ARG A 185 1.23 -16.51 -10.57
CA ARG A 185 2.62 -16.04 -10.75
C ARG A 185 3.26 -15.54 -9.47
N LEU A 186 2.46 -15.04 -8.54
CA LEU A 186 2.89 -14.41 -7.30
C LEU A 186 2.23 -15.07 -6.10
N SER A 187 2.99 -15.19 -5.02
CA SER A 187 2.47 -15.60 -3.72
C SER A 187 2.68 -14.49 -2.69
N PRO A 188 1.75 -14.32 -1.73
CA PRO A 188 1.93 -13.38 -0.62
C PRO A 188 3.21 -13.69 0.17
N GLY A 189 3.97 -12.65 0.49
CA GLY A 189 5.11 -12.70 1.40
C GLY A 189 4.83 -12.00 2.73
N LYS A 190 5.80 -12.04 3.64
CA LYS A 190 5.72 -11.35 4.93
C LYS A 190 5.90 -9.84 4.73
N SER A 191 4.85 -9.06 4.97
CA SER A 191 4.88 -7.61 4.81
C SER A 191 5.45 -6.90 6.06
N PRO A 192 6.28 -5.85 5.90
CA PRO A 192 6.87 -5.12 7.02
C PRO A 192 5.89 -4.20 7.79
N GLY A 193 4.59 -4.23 7.44
CA GLY A 193 3.56 -3.39 8.05
C GLY A 193 3.51 -1.98 7.47
N MET A 194 2.60 -1.16 7.99
CA MET A 194 2.48 0.26 7.62
C MET A 194 3.40 1.13 8.48
N VAL A 195 4.06 2.11 7.86
CA VAL A 195 4.92 3.08 8.54
C VAL A 195 4.53 4.49 8.12
N GLU A 196 4.42 5.40 9.08
CA GLU A 196 4.22 6.83 8.79
C GLU A 196 5.56 7.48 8.43
N VAL A 197 5.61 8.22 7.32
CA VAL A 197 6.83 8.87 6.81
C VAL A 197 6.55 10.32 6.45
N LYS A 198 7.18 11.30 7.10
CA LYS A 198 6.83 12.72 6.91
C LYS A 198 7.58 13.39 5.78
N ASN A 199 8.66 12.78 5.31
CA ASN A 199 9.56 13.37 4.31
C ASN A 199 10.38 12.29 3.60
N SER A 200 11.09 12.73 2.56
CA SER A 200 11.98 11.90 1.74
C SER A 200 13.02 11.10 2.54
N ALA A 201 13.60 11.70 3.58
CA ALA A 201 14.61 11.04 4.41
C ALA A 201 14.01 9.93 5.27
N GLU A 202 12.84 10.15 5.86
CA GLU A 202 12.09 9.14 6.59
C GLU A 202 11.64 7.99 5.70
N LEU A 203 11.15 8.28 4.49
CA LEU A 203 10.83 7.25 3.49
C LEU A 203 12.06 6.41 3.13
N THR A 204 13.19 7.05 2.86
CA THR A 204 14.46 6.37 2.57
C THR A 204 14.86 5.44 3.72
N ASN A 205 14.72 5.89 4.96
CA ASN A 205 15.02 5.07 6.15
C ASN A 205 14.05 3.91 6.31
N ALA A 206 12.75 4.12 6.09
CA ALA A 206 11.72 3.08 6.16
C ALA A 206 11.98 1.99 5.11
N LEU A 207 12.27 2.37 3.86
CA LEU A 207 12.66 1.44 2.79
C LEU A 207 13.91 0.64 3.15
N ARG A 208 14.94 1.32 3.67
CA ARG A 208 16.16 0.66 4.13
C ARG A 208 15.87 -0.38 5.20
N SER A 209 15.08 -0.03 6.22
CA SER A 209 14.74 -0.94 7.31
C SER A 209 13.93 -2.13 6.82
N GLY A 210 12.90 -1.90 6.00
CA GLY A 210 12.04 -2.97 5.50
C GLY A 210 12.79 -3.96 4.62
N VAL A 211 13.59 -3.46 3.68
CA VAL A 211 14.40 -4.33 2.80
C VAL A 211 15.48 -5.07 3.58
N ASN A 212 16.15 -4.43 4.54
CA ASN A 212 17.14 -5.12 5.39
C ASN A 212 16.50 -6.23 6.22
N GLN A 213 15.29 -6.00 6.77
CA GLN A 213 14.58 -7.02 7.53
C GLN A 213 14.26 -8.23 6.65
N LEU A 214 13.75 -8.02 5.42
CA LEU A 214 13.44 -9.12 4.51
C LEU A 214 14.69 -9.92 4.09
N LEU A 215 15.81 -9.23 3.85
CA LEU A 215 17.08 -9.88 3.56
C LEU A 215 17.59 -10.68 4.77
N ALA A 216 17.44 -10.15 5.99
CA ALA A 216 17.82 -10.82 7.24
C ALA A 216 16.93 -12.05 7.51
N ASP A 217 15.65 -11.99 7.14
CA ASP A 217 14.69 -13.10 7.18
C ASP A 217 15.00 -14.18 6.10
N GLY A 218 16.03 -13.98 5.28
CA GLY A 218 16.52 -14.95 4.30
C GLY A 218 15.91 -14.82 2.90
N HIS A 219 15.04 -13.84 2.66
CA HIS A 219 14.49 -13.59 1.33
C HIS A 219 15.56 -13.00 0.42
N LYS A 220 15.98 -13.75 -0.60
CA LYS A 220 17.00 -13.30 -1.58
C LYS A 220 16.42 -12.82 -2.91
N PHE A 221 15.13 -13.05 -3.16
CA PHE A 221 14.46 -12.60 -4.37
C PHE A 221 12.98 -12.35 -4.08
N PHE A 222 12.57 -11.09 -4.13
CA PHE A 222 11.22 -10.68 -3.77
C PHE A 222 10.82 -9.36 -4.43
N GLY A 223 9.52 -9.12 -4.46
CA GLY A 223 8.90 -7.87 -4.88
C GLY A 223 8.16 -7.23 -3.73
N MET A 224 8.01 -5.90 -3.80
CA MET A 224 7.24 -5.10 -2.87
C MET A 224 6.42 -4.10 -3.67
N THR A 225 5.13 -4.03 -3.41
CA THR A 225 4.41 -2.79 -3.74
C THR A 225 4.68 -1.78 -2.63
N LEU A 226 4.74 -0.50 -3.00
CA LEU A 226 4.88 0.61 -2.07
C LEU A 226 3.69 1.53 -2.31
N THR A 227 2.84 1.74 -1.30
CA THR A 227 1.72 2.67 -1.40
C THR A 227 2.04 3.91 -0.59
N LEU A 228 2.00 5.07 -1.24
CA LEU A 228 2.18 6.39 -0.62
C LEU A 228 1.18 7.36 -1.24
N ASN A 229 0.34 8.01 -0.42
CA ASN A 229 -0.65 9.00 -0.86
C ASN A 229 -1.58 8.52 -1.99
N GLY A 230 -2.03 7.27 -1.91
CA GLY A 230 -2.91 6.68 -2.93
C GLY A 230 -2.20 6.33 -4.24
N LYS A 231 -0.90 6.58 -4.36
CA LYS A 231 -0.06 6.09 -5.45
C LYS A 231 0.58 4.77 -5.06
N THR A 232 0.57 3.81 -5.97
CA THR A 232 1.23 2.51 -5.80
C THR A 232 2.41 2.41 -6.76
N TYR A 233 3.56 2.02 -6.21
CA TYR A 233 4.81 1.79 -6.90
C TYR A 233 5.24 0.34 -6.74
N ALA A 234 6.22 -0.10 -7.52
CA ALA A 234 6.83 -1.42 -7.36
C ALA A 234 8.34 -1.33 -7.12
N LEU A 235 8.84 -2.21 -6.25
CA LEU A 235 10.25 -2.39 -5.97
C LEU A 235 10.57 -3.89 -6.02
N THR A 236 11.59 -4.27 -6.78
CA THR A 236 12.13 -5.63 -6.79
C THR A 236 13.52 -5.66 -6.20
N VAL A 237 13.82 -6.76 -5.52
CA VAL A 237 15.13 -7.03 -4.92
C VAL A 237 15.58 -8.42 -5.36
N ASP A 238 16.71 -8.49 -6.06
CA ASP A 238 17.40 -9.74 -6.38
C ASP A 238 18.81 -9.73 -5.79
N ALA A 239 18.95 -10.36 -4.62
CA ALA A 239 20.20 -10.57 -3.91
C ALA A 239 20.78 -11.99 -4.10
N ARG A 240 20.33 -12.75 -5.11
CA ARG A 240 20.86 -14.10 -5.39
C ARG A 240 22.22 -14.07 -6.09
N GLY A 241 22.50 -13.02 -6.85
CA GLY A 241 23.73 -12.87 -7.63
C GLY A 241 24.92 -12.38 -6.82
N ARG A 242 26.11 -12.35 -7.45
CA ARG A 242 27.31 -11.73 -6.89
C ARG A 242 27.12 -10.24 -6.60
N GLU A 243 26.37 -9.57 -7.47
CA GLU A 243 25.91 -8.20 -7.26
C GLU A 243 24.38 -8.21 -7.13
N PRO A 244 23.84 -7.58 -6.08
CA PRO A 244 22.40 -7.45 -5.93
C PRO A 244 21.86 -6.49 -6.99
N GLN A 245 20.66 -6.76 -7.49
CA GLN A 245 19.91 -5.86 -8.37
C GLN A 245 18.68 -5.35 -7.66
N PHE A 246 18.42 -4.05 -7.82
CA PHE A 246 17.26 -3.36 -7.30
C PHE A 246 16.59 -2.63 -8.44
N ILE A 247 15.27 -2.82 -8.59
CA ILE A 247 14.50 -2.17 -9.65
C ILE A 247 13.29 -1.49 -9.06
N PHE A 248 13.16 -0.20 -9.29
CA PHE A 248 11.99 0.59 -8.93
C PHE A 248 11.17 0.89 -10.19
N PHE A 249 9.84 0.88 -10.06
CA PHE A 249 8.92 1.19 -11.13
C PHE A 249 7.85 2.17 -10.66
N ASP A 250 7.59 3.18 -11.50
CA ASP A 250 6.55 4.18 -11.32
C ASP A 250 5.74 4.31 -12.62
N SER A 251 4.45 3.99 -12.54
CA SER A 251 3.52 4.06 -13.67
C SER A 251 2.84 5.41 -13.84
N HIS A 252 2.99 6.35 -12.90
CA HIS A 252 2.35 7.66 -12.97
C HIS A 252 3.04 8.54 -14.01
N GLY A 253 4.38 8.46 -14.05
CA GLY A 253 5.24 9.31 -14.84
C GLY A 253 5.27 10.75 -14.33
N THR A 254 6.43 11.20 -13.88
CA THR A 254 6.62 12.58 -13.40
C THR A 254 7.94 13.15 -13.92
N GLY A 255 8.00 14.47 -14.10
CA GLY A 255 9.21 15.21 -14.40
C GLY A 255 10.06 14.61 -15.53
N GLU A 256 11.17 13.96 -15.14
CA GLU A 256 12.22 13.40 -16.00
C GLU A 256 11.72 12.36 -17.01
N SER A 257 10.57 11.72 -16.77
CA SER A 257 9.99 10.75 -17.71
C SER A 257 9.04 11.36 -18.74
N LEU A 258 8.89 12.70 -18.76
CA LEU A 258 7.93 13.42 -19.60
C LEU A 258 6.49 12.93 -19.45
N GLY A 259 6.14 12.42 -18.26
CA GLY A 259 4.82 11.91 -17.94
C GLY A 259 4.57 10.45 -18.33
N ASN A 260 5.57 9.73 -18.84
CA ASN A 260 5.47 8.30 -19.13
C ASN A 260 5.90 7.44 -17.94
N ALA A 261 5.44 6.19 -17.89
CA ALA A 261 5.91 5.23 -16.91
C ALA A 261 7.42 4.99 -17.07
N PHE A 262 8.11 4.73 -15.97
CA PHE A 262 9.55 4.50 -15.98
C PHE A 262 9.99 3.46 -14.95
N ALA A 263 11.19 2.93 -15.16
CA ALA A 263 11.90 2.10 -14.22
C ALA A 263 13.33 2.62 -13.97
N LEU A 264 13.81 2.40 -12.74
CA LEU A 264 15.19 2.64 -12.33
C LEU A 264 15.82 1.32 -11.92
N GLN A 265 16.89 0.91 -12.59
CA GLN A 265 17.62 -0.33 -12.29
C GLN A 265 19.03 -0.03 -11.81
N THR A 266 19.43 -0.60 -10.67
CA THR A 266 20.75 -0.36 -10.10
C THR A 266 21.25 -1.49 -9.22
N THR A 267 22.57 -1.51 -8.99
CA THR A 267 23.19 -2.34 -7.94
C THR A 267 23.40 -1.56 -6.64
N ASN A 268 23.24 -0.22 -6.68
CA ASN A 268 23.39 0.65 -5.52
C ASN A 268 22.05 0.94 -4.85
N ARG A 269 21.74 0.14 -3.83
CA ARG A 269 20.50 0.24 -3.06
C ARG A 269 20.25 1.63 -2.46
N GLU A 270 21.28 2.24 -1.88
CA GLU A 270 21.12 3.52 -1.17
C GLU A 270 20.86 4.68 -2.15
N ALA A 271 21.45 4.63 -3.34
CA ALA A 271 21.13 5.56 -4.41
C ALA A 271 19.68 5.38 -4.88
N LEU A 272 19.21 4.13 -5.02
CA LEU A 272 17.82 3.86 -5.39
C LEU A 272 16.84 4.42 -4.36
N PHE A 273 17.02 4.11 -3.08
CA PHE A 273 16.08 4.55 -2.04
C PHE A 273 16.00 6.07 -1.92
N ARG A 274 17.14 6.75 -2.10
CA ARG A 274 17.15 8.22 -2.17
C ARG A 274 16.34 8.72 -3.36
N LYS A 275 16.55 8.15 -4.55
CA LYS A 275 15.80 8.54 -5.75
C LYS A 275 14.30 8.25 -5.62
N ILE A 276 13.91 7.13 -4.99
CA ILE A 276 12.50 6.88 -4.63
C ILE A 276 11.98 7.99 -3.72
N GLY A 277 12.75 8.38 -2.71
CA GLY A 277 12.42 9.50 -1.83
C GLY A 277 12.30 10.86 -2.54
N GLU A 278 13.00 11.06 -3.66
CA GLU A 278 12.93 12.28 -4.48
C GLU A 278 11.73 12.25 -5.46
N THR A 279 11.40 11.06 -5.97
CA THR A 279 10.27 10.83 -6.89
C THR A 279 8.93 10.81 -6.16
N ALA A 280 8.90 10.27 -4.95
CA ALA A 280 7.70 10.12 -4.15
C ALA A 280 7.09 11.50 -3.86
N GLU A 281 5.81 11.66 -4.20
CA GLU A 281 5.07 12.88 -3.88
C GLU A 281 4.66 12.85 -2.42
N PHE A 282 5.19 13.80 -1.65
CA PHE A 282 4.75 14.05 -0.28
C PHE A 282 3.67 15.12 -0.30
N VAL A 283 2.54 14.82 0.32
CA VAL A 283 1.52 15.83 0.52
C VAL A 283 1.97 16.69 1.70
N ASN A 284 2.54 17.85 1.38
CA ASN A 284 2.85 18.90 2.33
C ASN A 284 1.69 19.90 2.33
N HIS A 285 0.92 19.91 3.41
CA HIS A 285 -0.08 20.93 3.60
C HIS A 285 0.55 22.11 4.34
N THR A 286 0.72 23.21 3.63
CA THR A 286 1.09 24.48 4.24
C THR A 286 -0.19 25.18 4.69
N ILE A 287 -0.25 25.59 5.96
CA ILE A 287 -1.28 26.54 6.41
C ILE A 287 -1.13 27.80 5.57
N ASP A 288 -2.22 28.24 4.94
CA ASP A 288 -2.25 29.43 4.08
C ASP A 288 -1.64 30.62 4.84
N SER A 289 -0.72 31.35 4.20
CA SER A 289 0.00 32.46 4.85
C SER A 289 -0.92 33.57 5.33
N ASN A 290 -2.07 33.79 4.68
CA ASN A 290 -3.08 34.75 5.11
C ASN A 290 -3.85 34.25 6.33
N LEU A 291 -4.09 32.93 6.42
CA LEU A 291 -4.68 32.30 7.60
C LEU A 291 -3.68 32.34 8.78
N ALA A 292 -2.40 32.07 8.50
CA ALA A 292 -1.33 32.16 9.50
C ALA A 292 -1.12 33.60 10.02
N ALA A 293 -1.44 34.63 9.22
CA ALA A 293 -1.31 36.03 9.63
C ALA A 293 -2.42 36.51 10.58
N ILE A 294 -3.57 35.83 10.61
CA ILE A 294 -4.74 36.20 11.43
C ILE A 294 -4.94 35.29 12.65
N LEU A 295 -4.29 34.12 12.69
CA LEU A 295 -4.31 33.23 13.85
C LEU A 295 -3.22 33.62 14.85
N SER A 296 -3.52 33.49 16.14
CA SER A 296 -2.48 33.56 17.18
C SER A 296 -1.52 32.38 17.05
N LYS A 297 -0.33 32.52 17.67
CA LYS A 297 0.70 31.47 17.64
C LYS A 297 0.20 30.14 18.24
N ASP A 298 -0.64 30.20 19.27
CA ASP A 298 -1.19 29.02 19.93
C ASP A 298 -2.28 28.37 19.09
N GLU A 299 -3.12 29.15 18.40
CA GLU A 299 -4.10 28.64 17.45
C GLU A 299 -3.43 28.02 16.22
N LEU A 300 -2.37 28.64 15.69
CA LEU A 300 -1.53 28.06 14.63
C LEU A 300 -0.92 26.73 15.06
N THR A 301 -0.43 26.65 16.29
CA THR A 301 0.16 25.43 16.85
C THR A 301 -0.89 24.34 17.03
N GLN A 302 -2.06 24.65 17.57
CA GLN A 302 -3.17 23.70 17.67
C GLN A 302 -3.71 23.29 16.31
N LEU A 303 -3.82 24.22 15.36
CA LEU A 303 -4.26 23.92 14.00
C LEU A 303 -3.25 22.96 13.36
N GLN A 304 -1.95 23.24 13.46
CA GLN A 304 -0.88 22.37 12.96
C GLN A 304 -0.85 21.02 13.68
N GLU A 305 -1.05 20.95 15.00
CA GLU A 305 -1.09 19.69 15.76
C GLU A 305 -2.32 18.84 15.44
N ASN A 306 -3.49 19.46 15.31
CA ASN A 306 -4.71 18.78 14.86
C ASN A 306 -4.58 18.36 13.41
N TYR A 307 -3.94 19.19 12.59
CA TYR A 307 -3.63 18.87 11.20
C TYR A 307 -2.69 17.68 11.12
N ASP A 308 -1.58 17.65 11.86
CA ASP A 308 -0.62 16.55 11.88
C ASP A 308 -1.23 15.26 12.48
N LYS A 309 -2.23 15.37 13.36
CA LYS A 309 -2.99 14.23 13.90
C LYS A 309 -4.06 13.71 12.94
N GLU A 310 -4.70 14.59 12.16
CA GLU A 310 -5.77 14.24 11.22
C GLU A 310 -5.26 13.93 9.81
N SER A 311 -4.12 14.51 9.42
CA SER A 311 -3.38 14.25 8.20
C SER A 311 -2.57 12.97 8.37
N ARG A 312 -3.28 11.85 8.29
CA ARG A 312 -2.70 10.51 8.06
C ARG A 312 -2.01 10.39 6.68
N HIS A 313 -1.44 11.48 6.20
CA HIS A 313 -0.97 11.67 4.84
C HIS A 313 0.51 11.37 4.83
N ASN A 314 0.94 10.57 3.86
CA ASN A 314 2.24 9.89 3.77
C ASN A 314 2.38 8.61 4.63
N ARG A 315 1.38 7.73 4.62
CA ARG A 315 1.55 6.34 5.08
C ARG A 315 2.20 5.51 4.00
N LEU A 316 3.35 4.92 4.31
CA LEU A 316 3.98 3.90 3.50
C LEU A 316 3.36 2.55 3.86
N GLY A 317 2.54 2.02 2.96
CA GLY A 317 2.17 0.61 2.96
C GLY A 317 3.13 -0.20 2.10
N ALA A 318 3.47 -1.40 2.52
CA ALA A 318 4.20 -2.34 1.67
C ALA A 318 3.52 -3.71 1.69
N TYR A 319 3.24 -4.24 0.50
CA TYR A 319 2.81 -5.62 0.33
C TYR A 319 3.90 -6.40 -0.37
N VAL A 320 4.40 -7.44 0.30
CA VAL A 320 5.50 -8.26 -0.22
C VAL A 320 4.92 -9.41 -1.03
N VAL A 321 5.52 -9.66 -2.19
CA VAL A 321 5.24 -10.83 -3.03
C VAL A 321 6.52 -11.57 -3.35
N ILE A 322 6.41 -12.88 -3.49
CA ILE A 322 7.47 -13.77 -3.94
C ILE A 322 7.00 -14.51 -5.20
N PRO A 323 7.92 -14.98 -6.07
CA PRO A 323 7.54 -15.81 -7.21
C PRO A 323 6.75 -17.02 -6.70
N ASN A 324 5.62 -17.31 -7.33
CA ASN A 324 4.89 -18.55 -7.10
C ASN A 324 5.65 -19.68 -7.80
N VAL A 325 6.64 -20.22 -7.10
CA VAL A 325 7.29 -21.48 -7.49
C VAL A 325 6.34 -22.61 -7.12
N GLN A 326 5.19 -22.68 -7.79
CA GLN A 326 4.51 -23.98 -7.89
C GLN A 326 5.51 -24.91 -8.58
N PRO A 327 5.92 -26.02 -7.93
CA PRO A 327 6.74 -27.00 -8.62
C PRO A 327 5.98 -27.40 -9.89
N GLN A 328 6.56 -27.14 -11.06
CA GLN A 328 6.02 -27.60 -12.34
C GLN A 328 5.79 -29.11 -12.23
N GLY A 329 4.55 -29.52 -11.98
CA GLY A 329 4.21 -30.93 -11.74
C GLY A 329 3.13 -31.22 -10.71
N TRP A 330 2.66 -30.25 -9.92
CA TRP A 330 1.53 -30.48 -9.00
C TRP A 330 0.28 -29.75 -9.48
N SER A 331 -0.49 -30.40 -10.36
CA SER A 331 -1.85 -29.98 -10.64
C SER A 331 -2.69 -30.18 -9.36
N PHE A 332 -3.04 -29.10 -8.68
CA PHE A 332 -4.17 -29.13 -7.75
C PHE A 332 -5.45 -29.27 -8.58
N SER A 333 -5.88 -30.51 -8.76
CA SER A 333 -7.27 -30.82 -9.07
C SER A 333 -7.99 -30.99 -7.72
N GLY A 334 -9.00 -30.16 -7.47
CA GLY A 334 -9.86 -30.24 -6.29
C GLY A 334 -10.07 -28.86 -5.64
N TYR A 335 -11.28 -28.36 -5.40
CA TYR A 335 -12.62 -28.92 -5.55
C TYR A 335 -13.59 -27.79 -5.89
N CYS A 336 -14.37 -27.98 -6.95
CA CYS A 336 -15.67 -27.37 -7.09
C CYS A 336 -16.67 -28.50 -6.87
N THR A 337 -17.32 -28.53 -5.71
CA THR A 337 -18.58 -29.26 -5.54
C THR A 337 -19.55 -28.35 -4.83
N ILE A 338 -20.49 -27.87 -5.62
CA ILE A 338 -21.76 -27.29 -5.19
C ILE A 338 -22.53 -28.41 -4.47
N SER A 339 -22.96 -28.14 -3.25
CA SER A 339 -24.19 -28.71 -2.67
C SER A 339 -24.80 -27.69 -1.74
#